data_AF-A0AA39IAY1-F1
#
_entry.id   AF-A0AA39IAY1-F1
#
_cell.length_a   1.000
_cell.length_b   1.000
_cell.length_c   1.000
_cell.angle_alpha   90.00
_cell.angle_beta   90.00
_cell.angle_gamma   90.00
#
_symmetry.space_group_name_H-M   'P 1'
#
loop_
_entity.id
_entity.type
_entity.pdbx_description
1 polymer ?
#
loop_
_entity_poly.entity_id
_entity_poly.type
_entity_poly.pdbx_seq_one_letter_code
_entity_poly.pdbx_strand_id
1 'polypeptide(L)'
;MAKEPTEKKEAEFQINVMSVYEACVENLRKKSRKGQAQPGYTGLINIANTCFMNATLQALSSTGPLRALFCRKNFTRIVNKDTRMGSEGPEAFRAVFADHVNEFLANGQQYDAAEFENILIDALHEDTNVVSNPKPVVLPEFTGENIRFDAAKYDSISKKFADSPINQIFSLQTVSSKRCSSCKRNDGRHTTLEDCLERRKICEKMRDRLGLDS
;
A
#
# COMPACT_ATOMS: atom_id res chain seq x y z
N MET A 1 1.37 35.31 23.25
CA MET A 1 0.81 35.45 21.88
C MET A 1 0.54 34.05 21.34
N ALA A 2 -0.61 33.89 20.69
CA ALA A 2 -1.41 32.67 20.55
C ALA A 2 -0.72 31.46 19.89
N LYS A 3 -0.81 30.29 20.54
CA LYS A 3 -0.57 28.94 19.97
C LYS A 3 -1.86 28.30 19.40
N GLU A 4 -2.94 29.07 19.30
CA GLU A 4 -4.31 28.58 18.99
C GLU A 4 -4.67 28.17 17.54
N PRO A 5 -3.88 28.36 16.45
CA PRO A 5 -4.37 28.01 15.10
C PRO A 5 -4.34 26.50 14.74
N THR A 6 -3.43 25.72 15.33
CA THR A 6 -3.15 24.33 14.92
C THR A 6 -4.09 23.32 15.59
N GLU A 7 -4.39 23.51 16.88
CA GLU A 7 -5.29 22.61 17.63
C GLU A 7 -6.74 22.72 17.15
N LYS A 8 -7.16 23.92 16.73
CA LYS A 8 -8.50 24.13 16.19
C LYS A 8 -8.66 23.47 14.82
N LYS A 9 -7.67 23.60 13.94
CA LYS A 9 -7.63 22.91 12.64
C LYS A 9 -7.61 21.38 12.80
N GLU A 10 -6.90 20.88 13.81
CA GLU A 10 -6.86 19.46 14.16
C GLU A 10 -8.25 18.95 14.56
N ALA A 11 -8.93 19.66 15.46
CA ALA A 11 -10.27 19.30 15.91
C ALA A 11 -11.28 19.34 14.75
N GLU A 12 -11.21 20.37 13.90
CA GLU A 12 -12.06 20.50 12.70
C GLU A 12 -11.83 19.34 11.72
N PHE A 13 -10.57 18.97 11.45
CA PHE A 13 -10.23 17.83 10.61
C PHE A 13 -10.79 16.52 11.18
N GLN A 14 -10.60 16.27 12.48
CA GLN A 14 -11.11 15.06 13.12
C GLN A 14 -12.65 14.99 13.07
N ILE A 15 -13.33 16.11 13.30
CA ILE A 15 -14.80 16.19 13.18
C ILE A 15 -15.24 15.85 11.76
N ASN A 16 -14.60 16.43 10.75
CA ASN A 16 -14.94 16.19 9.35
C ASN A 16 -14.75 14.71 8.96
N VAL A 17 -13.58 14.13 9.23
CA VAL A 17 -13.29 12.72 8.93
C VAL A 17 -14.23 11.78 9.68
N MET A 18 -14.53 12.06 10.95
CA MET A 18 -15.48 11.25 11.73
C MET A 18 -16.90 11.34 11.20
N SER A 19 -17.35 12.53 10.78
CA SER A 19 -18.69 12.70 10.22
C SER A 19 -18.87 11.88 8.93
N VAL A 20 -17.84 11.83 8.08
CA VAL A 20 -17.82 11.01 6.87
C VAL A 20 -17.83 9.54 7.22
N TYR A 21 -16.96 9.12 8.15
CA TYR A 21 -16.92 7.73 8.63
C TYR A 21 -18.29 7.28 9.14
N GLU A 22 -18.94 8.09 9.99
CA GLU A 22 -20.26 7.80 10.54
C GLU A 22 -21.34 7.76 9.46
N ALA A 23 -21.33 8.68 8.52
CA ALA A 23 -22.26 8.68 7.38
C ALA A 23 -22.09 7.42 6.52
N CYS A 24 -20.86 6.99 6.25
CA CYS A 24 -20.56 5.76 5.53
C CYS A 24 -21.07 4.52 6.28
N VAL A 25 -20.79 4.43 7.58
CA VAL A 25 -21.28 3.32 8.43
C VAL A 25 -22.80 3.27 8.46
N GLU A 26 -23.47 4.42 8.55
CA GLU A 26 -24.93 4.48 8.56
C GLU A 26 -25.53 4.06 7.21
N ASN A 27 -24.92 4.48 6.09
CA ASN A 27 -25.30 4.03 4.76
C ASN A 27 -25.14 2.50 4.61
N LEU A 28 -24.04 1.94 5.10
CA LEU A 28 -23.83 0.49 5.09
C LEU A 28 -24.87 -0.24 5.95
N ARG A 29 -25.21 0.29 7.12
CA ARG A 29 -26.25 -0.28 7.99
C ARG A 29 -27.63 -0.29 7.32
N LYS A 30 -27.99 0.78 6.61
CA LYS A 30 -29.26 0.88 5.87
C LYS A 30 -29.35 -0.11 4.72
N LYS A 31 -28.24 -0.34 3.99
CA LYS A 31 -28.16 -1.30 2.88
C LYS A 31 -27.98 -2.75 3.35
N SER A 32 -27.60 -2.97 4.62
CA SER A 32 -27.37 -4.29 5.19
C SER A 32 -28.66 -5.06 5.47
N ARG A 33 -28.66 -6.37 5.21
CA ARG A 33 -29.76 -7.26 5.58
C ARG A 33 -29.66 -7.56 7.07
N LYS A 34 -30.74 -7.29 7.83
CA LYS A 34 -30.80 -7.63 9.26
C LYS A 34 -30.78 -9.15 9.45
N GLY A 35 -29.89 -9.64 10.30
CA GLY A 35 -29.77 -11.06 10.66
C GLY A 35 -29.04 -11.24 11.98
N GLN A 36 -29.10 -12.44 12.57
CA GLN A 36 -28.40 -12.80 13.80
C GLN A 36 -26.94 -13.20 13.53
N ALA A 37 -26.19 -12.34 12.85
CA ALA A 37 -24.76 -12.57 12.62
C ALA A 37 -23.93 -12.03 13.79
N GLN A 38 -22.95 -12.80 14.26
CA GLN A 38 -21.96 -12.30 15.22
C GLN A 38 -21.09 -11.22 14.56
N PRO A 39 -20.65 -10.18 15.29
CA PRO A 39 -19.71 -9.19 14.76
C PRO A 39 -18.45 -9.87 14.18
N GLY A 40 -18.06 -9.45 12.97
CA GLY A 40 -16.95 -10.08 12.22
C GLY A 40 -17.38 -11.21 11.28
N TYR A 41 -18.61 -11.73 11.39
CA TYR A 41 -19.17 -12.76 10.51
C TYR A 41 -20.21 -12.19 9.55
N THR A 42 -19.94 -11.02 8.96
CA THR A 42 -20.83 -10.35 8.01
C THR A 42 -20.33 -10.57 6.59
N GLY A 43 -21.16 -11.16 5.74
CA GLY A 43 -20.84 -11.35 4.31
C GLY A 43 -20.97 -10.06 3.50
N LEU A 44 -20.24 -9.99 2.38
CA LEU A 44 -20.37 -8.92 1.38
C LEU A 44 -21.19 -9.41 0.19
N ILE A 45 -22.13 -8.59 -0.28
CA ILE A 45 -22.92 -8.90 -1.48
C ILE A 45 -22.03 -8.71 -2.70
N ASN A 46 -22.00 -9.68 -3.59
CA ASN A 46 -21.32 -9.52 -4.88
C ASN A 46 -22.15 -8.62 -5.79
N ILE A 47 -21.54 -7.55 -6.28
CA ILE A 47 -22.13 -6.61 -7.24
C ILE A 47 -21.30 -6.71 -8.51
N ALA A 48 -21.78 -7.46 -9.50
CA ALA A 48 -21.18 -7.57 -10.85
C ALA A 48 -19.66 -7.87 -10.85
N ASN A 49 -19.29 -9.15 -10.72
CA ASN A 49 -17.89 -9.63 -10.79
C ASN A 49 -16.94 -9.15 -9.68
N THR A 50 -17.45 -8.62 -8.56
CA THR A 50 -16.64 -8.10 -7.44
C THR A 50 -16.29 -9.16 -6.39
N CYS A 51 -16.37 -10.45 -6.73
CA CYS A 51 -16.02 -11.53 -5.79
C CYS A 51 -14.54 -11.48 -5.35
N PHE A 52 -13.64 -11.08 -6.24
CA PHE A 52 -12.22 -10.86 -5.92
C PHE A 52 -12.06 -9.79 -4.84
N MET A 53 -12.75 -8.64 -4.99
CA MET A 53 -12.74 -7.56 -4.00
C MET A 53 -13.31 -8.05 -2.66
N ASN A 54 -14.44 -8.75 -2.69
CA ASN A 54 -15.09 -9.26 -1.50
C ASN A 54 -14.18 -10.24 -0.74
N ALA A 55 -13.48 -11.13 -1.46
CA ALA A 55 -12.54 -12.07 -0.87
C ALA A 55 -11.37 -11.34 -0.20
N THR A 56 -10.74 -10.38 -0.90
CA THR A 56 -9.62 -9.58 -0.36
C THR A 56 -10.05 -8.76 0.85
N LEU A 57 -11.19 -8.06 0.79
CA LEU A 57 -11.69 -7.25 1.91
C LEU A 57 -11.99 -8.10 3.15
N GLN A 58 -12.56 -9.30 2.97
CA GLN A 58 -12.82 -10.22 4.07
C GLN A 58 -11.52 -10.77 4.69
N ALA A 59 -10.52 -11.07 3.86
CA ALA A 59 -9.20 -11.49 4.32
C ALA A 59 -8.52 -10.38 5.14
N LEU A 60 -8.46 -9.16 4.60
CA LEU A 60 -7.87 -8.00 5.28
C LEU A 60 -8.61 -7.63 6.57
N SER A 61 -9.95 -7.67 6.59
CA SER A 61 -10.77 -7.42 7.79
C SER A 61 -10.51 -8.46 8.90
N SER A 62 -10.14 -9.68 8.50
CA SER A 62 -9.79 -10.75 9.42
C SER A 62 -8.40 -10.58 10.03
N THR A 63 -7.53 -9.78 9.42
CA THR A 63 -6.19 -9.43 9.94
C THR A 63 -6.31 -8.54 11.18
N GLY A 64 -6.09 -9.13 12.36
CA GLY A 64 -6.26 -8.49 13.66
C GLY A 64 -5.55 -7.13 13.81
N PRO A 65 -4.24 -7.02 13.49
CA PRO A 65 -3.51 -5.76 13.53
C PRO A 65 -4.13 -4.68 12.63
N LEU A 66 -4.50 -5.05 11.40
CA LEU A 66 -5.10 -4.12 10.44
C LEU A 66 -6.48 -3.64 10.92
N ARG A 67 -7.31 -4.55 11.41
CA ARG A 67 -8.62 -4.23 11.98
C ARG A 67 -8.51 -3.26 13.16
N ALA A 68 -7.48 -3.39 13.99
CA ALA A 68 -7.23 -2.51 15.12
C ALA A 68 -6.86 -1.07 14.68
N LEU A 69 -6.18 -0.91 13.54
CA LEU A 69 -5.85 0.40 12.97
C LEU A 69 -7.10 1.17 12.52
N PHE A 70 -8.01 0.50 11.81
CA PHE A 70 -9.22 1.13 11.25
C PHE A 70 -10.41 1.19 12.22
N CYS A 71 -10.18 0.96 13.51
CA CYS A 71 -11.19 1.17 14.53
C CYS A 71 -11.56 2.66 14.64
N ARG A 72 -12.82 2.95 15.01
CA ARG A 72 -13.37 4.31 15.19
C ARG A 72 -12.46 5.25 16.01
N LYS A 73 -11.72 4.72 16.98
CA LYS A 73 -10.83 5.48 17.88
C LYS A 73 -9.46 5.81 17.27
N ASN A 74 -9.02 5.06 16.27
CA ASN A 74 -7.65 5.08 15.75
C ASN A 74 -7.58 5.67 14.33
N PHE A 75 -8.64 5.52 13.53
CA PHE A 75 -8.65 5.95 12.13
C PHE A 75 -8.24 7.42 11.92
N THR A 76 -8.81 8.36 12.69
CA THR A 76 -8.51 9.80 12.54
C THR A 76 -7.06 10.18 12.86
N ARG A 77 -6.35 9.33 13.59
CA ARG A 77 -4.96 9.55 14.00
C ARG A 77 -3.96 9.06 12.96
N ILE A 78 -4.37 8.11 12.12
CA ILE A 78 -3.48 7.44 11.16
C ILE A 78 -3.59 7.98 9.74
N VAL A 79 -4.69 8.64 9.40
CA VAL A 79 -4.87 9.25 8.07
C VAL A 79 -3.93 10.45 7.93
N ASN A 80 -3.15 10.45 6.86
CA ASN A 80 -2.31 11.57 6.50
C ASN A 80 -3.19 12.76 6.05
N LYS A 81 -2.90 13.93 6.62
CA LYS A 81 -3.67 15.17 6.47
C LYS A 81 -3.29 15.95 5.21
N ASP A 82 -2.13 15.64 4.64
CA ASP A 82 -1.62 16.27 3.43
C ASP A 82 -2.06 15.52 2.17
N THR A 83 -2.63 14.32 2.33
CA THR A 83 -3.19 13.54 1.22
C THR A 83 -4.49 14.18 0.74
N ARG A 84 -4.62 14.36 -0.58
CA ARG A 84 -5.66 15.18 -1.26
C ARG A 84 -7.10 14.63 -1.12
N MET A 85 -7.36 13.62 -0.30
CA MET A 85 -8.51 12.74 -0.44
C MET A 85 -9.52 12.92 0.70
N GLY A 86 -10.41 13.89 0.52
CA GLY A 86 -11.58 14.10 1.33
C GLY A 86 -12.81 13.40 0.74
N SER A 87 -13.34 12.44 1.50
CA SER A 87 -14.77 12.37 1.84
C SER A 87 -15.83 12.15 0.74
N GLU A 88 -15.99 10.94 0.18
CA GLU A 88 -17.28 10.54 -0.43
C GLU A 88 -17.57 9.03 -0.26
N GLY A 89 -18.86 8.66 -0.12
CA GLY A 89 -19.36 7.34 0.32
C GLY A 89 -19.11 6.14 -0.63
N PRO A 90 -19.68 4.93 -0.41
CA PRO A 90 -19.27 3.69 -1.09
C PRO A 90 -19.31 3.66 -2.63
N GLU A 91 -20.30 4.31 -3.28
CA GLU A 91 -20.31 4.50 -4.73
C GLU A 91 -19.18 5.45 -5.19
N ALA A 92 -18.86 6.45 -4.37
CA ALA A 92 -17.71 7.29 -4.57
C ALA A 92 -16.42 6.60 -4.14
N PHE A 93 -16.38 5.64 -3.21
CA PHE A 93 -15.21 4.78 -3.03
C PHE A 93 -14.94 4.03 -4.32
N ARG A 94 -15.95 3.49 -5.02
CA ARG A 94 -15.70 2.88 -6.33
C ARG A 94 -15.27 3.91 -7.39
N ALA A 95 -15.89 5.08 -7.45
CA ALA A 95 -15.54 6.11 -8.43
C ALA A 95 -14.18 6.76 -8.14
N VAL A 96 -13.85 7.01 -6.88
CA VAL A 96 -12.58 7.55 -6.36
C VAL A 96 -11.50 6.48 -6.39
N PHE A 97 -11.79 5.23 -6.03
CA PHE A 97 -10.84 4.12 -6.22
C PHE A 97 -10.61 3.87 -7.71
N ALA A 98 -11.60 4.05 -8.59
CA ALA A 98 -11.37 4.02 -10.03
C ALA A 98 -10.59 5.25 -10.52
N ASP A 99 -11.00 6.46 -10.15
CA ASP A 99 -10.46 7.72 -10.65
C ASP A 99 -9.07 8.03 -10.05
N HIS A 100 -8.80 7.59 -8.82
CA HIS A 100 -7.59 7.93 -8.06
C HIS A 100 -6.68 6.72 -7.77
N VAL A 101 -7.21 5.49 -7.73
CA VAL A 101 -6.39 4.30 -7.43
C VAL A 101 -6.13 3.49 -8.70
N ASN A 102 -7.15 3.11 -9.47
CA ASN A 102 -7.00 2.40 -10.75
C ASN A 102 -8.30 2.39 -11.59
N GLU A 103 -8.33 3.13 -12.71
CA GLU A 103 -9.51 3.30 -13.59
C GLU A 103 -10.03 1.95 -14.11
N PHE A 104 -9.14 0.97 -14.25
CA PHE A 104 -9.46 -0.34 -14.76
C PHE A 104 -10.48 -1.07 -13.87
N LEU A 105 -10.47 -0.89 -12.55
CA LEU A 105 -11.28 -1.71 -11.64
C LEU A 105 -12.78 -1.36 -11.62
N ALA A 106 -13.21 -0.27 -12.27
CA ALA A 106 -14.62 0.11 -12.38
C ALA A 106 -15.34 -0.39 -13.64
N ASN A 107 -14.67 -1.13 -14.52
CA ASN A 107 -15.23 -1.57 -15.80
C ASN A 107 -16.16 -2.81 -15.70
N GLY A 108 -16.30 -3.42 -14.52
CA GLY A 108 -17.15 -4.61 -14.29
C GLY A 108 -16.54 -5.93 -14.75
N GLN A 109 -15.25 -5.96 -15.07
CA GLN A 109 -14.50 -7.17 -15.38
C GLN A 109 -14.07 -7.93 -14.11
N GLN A 110 -13.62 -9.18 -14.31
CA GLN A 110 -12.99 -9.97 -13.25
C GLN A 110 -11.49 -9.66 -13.22
N TYR A 111 -10.95 -9.61 -12.00
CA TYR A 111 -9.55 -9.31 -11.72
C TYR A 111 -8.96 -10.36 -10.77
N ASP A 112 -7.64 -10.41 -10.74
CA ASP A 112 -6.92 -11.20 -9.74
C ASP A 112 -7.08 -10.54 -8.36
N ALA A 113 -7.45 -11.34 -7.36
CA ALA A 113 -7.60 -10.88 -5.99
C ALA A 113 -6.28 -10.38 -5.40
N ALA A 114 -5.14 -10.97 -5.81
CA ALA A 114 -3.81 -10.57 -5.36
C ALA A 114 -3.39 -9.22 -5.98
N GLU A 115 -3.76 -8.96 -7.23
CA GLU A 115 -3.52 -7.65 -7.85
C GLU A 115 -4.31 -6.55 -7.12
N PHE A 116 -5.60 -6.82 -6.87
CA PHE A 116 -6.44 -5.91 -6.10
C PHE A 116 -5.92 -5.70 -4.66
N GLU A 117 -5.41 -6.75 -4.02
CA GLU A 117 -4.81 -6.68 -2.69
C GLU A 117 -3.60 -5.74 -2.66
N ASN A 118 -2.66 -5.91 -3.61
CA ASN A 118 -1.48 -5.06 -3.69
C ASN A 118 -1.86 -3.59 -3.91
N ILE A 119 -2.76 -3.33 -4.87
CA ILE A 119 -3.25 -1.98 -5.16
C ILE A 119 -3.90 -1.34 -3.91
N LEU A 120 -4.72 -2.11 -3.18
CA LEU A 120 -5.38 -1.61 -1.98
C LEU A 120 -4.39 -1.36 -0.84
N ILE A 121 -3.42 -2.24 -0.62
CA ILE A 121 -2.39 -2.07 0.42
C ILE A 121 -1.53 -0.85 0.09
N ASP A 122 -1.15 -0.64 -1.17
CA ASP A 122 -0.37 0.52 -1.61
C ASP A 122 -1.15 1.84 -1.42
N ALA A 123 -2.45 1.85 -1.76
CA ALA A 123 -3.31 3.01 -1.52
C ALA A 123 -3.44 3.33 -0.02
N LEU A 124 -3.66 2.31 0.82
CA LEU A 124 -3.71 2.49 2.28
C LEU A 124 -2.37 2.91 2.85
N HIS A 125 -1.26 2.41 2.29
CA HIS A 125 0.09 2.83 2.66
C HIS A 125 0.24 4.33 2.43
N GLU A 126 -0.09 4.82 1.23
CA GLU A 126 0.05 6.23 0.87
C GLU A 126 -0.86 7.13 1.72
N ASP A 127 -2.13 6.74 1.90
CA ASP A 127 -3.10 7.48 2.70
C ASP A 127 -2.73 7.53 4.20
N THR A 128 -1.86 6.64 4.67
CA THR A 128 -1.39 6.59 6.06
C THR A 128 0.13 6.83 6.21
N ASN A 129 0.80 7.22 5.13
CA ASN A 129 2.23 7.49 5.14
C ASN A 129 2.49 8.75 5.97
N VAL A 130 3.38 8.67 6.96
CA VAL A 130 3.78 9.82 7.78
C VAL A 130 4.64 10.80 6.97
N VAL A 131 5.24 10.33 5.87
CA VAL A 131 6.09 11.13 5.01
C VAL A 131 5.27 11.73 3.86
N SER A 132 4.75 12.94 4.04
CA SER A 132 3.90 13.62 3.04
C SER A 132 4.62 14.11 1.78
N ASN A 133 5.95 14.26 1.81
CA ASN A 133 6.74 14.71 0.65
C ASN A 133 8.08 13.97 0.62
N PRO A 134 8.08 12.69 0.22
CA PRO A 134 9.29 11.89 0.18
C PRO A 134 10.28 12.48 -0.82
N LYS A 135 11.49 12.79 -0.35
CA LYS A 135 12.57 13.20 -1.25
C LYS A 135 13.10 11.97 -2.00
N PRO A 136 13.56 12.11 -3.25
CA PRO A 136 14.23 11.02 -3.96
C PRO A 136 15.37 10.46 -3.12
N VAL A 137 15.34 9.16 -2.84
CA VAL A 137 16.35 8.48 -2.05
C VAL A 137 17.21 7.62 -2.96
N VAL A 138 18.51 7.83 -2.90
CA VAL A 138 19.49 6.98 -3.59
C VAL A 138 19.85 5.83 -2.64
N LEU A 139 19.53 4.61 -3.04
CA LEU A 139 19.92 3.42 -2.30
C LEU A 139 21.43 3.16 -2.45
N PRO A 140 22.14 2.88 -1.36
CA PRO A 140 23.54 2.48 -1.43
C PRO A 140 23.66 1.11 -2.12
N GLU A 141 24.84 0.80 -2.63
CA GLU A 141 25.14 -0.57 -3.05
C GLU A 141 25.19 -1.46 -1.81
N PHE A 142 24.41 -2.54 -1.82
CA PHE A 142 24.44 -3.60 -0.83
C PHE A 142 25.30 -4.72 -1.38
N THR A 143 26.26 -5.20 -0.59
CA THR A 143 27.20 -6.24 -1.03
C THR A 143 26.66 -7.63 -0.77
N GLY A 144 25.73 -7.77 0.19
CA GLY A 144 25.21 -9.06 0.63
C GLY A 144 26.20 -9.85 1.50
N GLU A 145 27.36 -9.28 1.84
CA GLU A 145 28.35 -9.91 2.73
C GLU A 145 27.82 -10.01 4.16
N ASN A 146 27.08 -8.99 4.61
CA ASN A 146 26.38 -9.00 5.89
C ASN A 146 24.91 -8.63 5.71
N ILE A 147 24.12 -9.65 5.38
CA ILE A 147 22.68 -9.55 5.12
C ILE A 147 21.92 -8.80 6.23
N ARG A 148 22.28 -9.03 7.50
CA ARG A 148 21.59 -8.39 8.63
C ARG A 148 21.88 -6.90 8.69
N PHE A 149 23.13 -6.52 8.44
CA PHE A 149 23.52 -5.12 8.40
C PHE A 149 22.87 -4.40 7.20
N ASP A 150 22.89 -5.04 6.03
CA ASP A 150 22.28 -4.50 4.81
C ASP A 150 20.77 -4.34 4.95
N ALA A 151 20.08 -5.32 5.54
CA ALA A 151 18.65 -5.24 5.83
C ALA A 151 18.32 -4.09 6.81
N ALA A 152 19.06 -3.96 7.91
CA ALA A 152 18.87 -2.86 8.87
C ALA A 152 19.15 -1.49 8.23
N LYS A 153 20.16 -1.41 7.37
CA LYS A 153 20.48 -0.19 6.61
C LYS A 153 19.37 0.14 5.63
N TYR A 154 18.84 -0.84 4.89
CA TYR A 154 17.70 -0.65 4.00
C TYR A 154 16.47 -0.17 4.77
N ASP A 155 16.13 -0.79 5.91
CA ASP A 155 15.01 -0.38 6.78
C ASP A 155 15.12 1.08 7.24
N SER A 156 16.33 1.50 7.65
CA SER A 156 16.60 2.87 8.09
C SER A 156 16.44 3.90 6.97
N ILE A 157 16.59 3.47 5.71
CA ILE A 157 16.49 4.32 4.53
C ILE A 157 15.05 4.33 4.02
N SER A 158 14.37 3.18 3.98
CA SER A 158 12.96 3.06 3.55
C SER A 158 12.03 3.90 4.40
N LYS A 159 12.23 3.92 5.72
CA LYS A 159 11.46 4.76 6.66
C LYS A 159 11.54 6.27 6.39
N LYS A 160 12.52 6.73 5.59
CA LYS A 160 12.62 8.15 5.23
C LYS A 160 11.63 8.57 4.15
N PHE A 161 11.04 7.61 3.43
CA PHE A 161 10.11 7.86 2.32
C PHE A 161 8.83 7.04 2.36
N ALA A 162 8.81 5.90 3.05
CA ALA A 162 7.69 4.97 3.11
C ALA A 162 7.52 4.46 4.56
N ASP A 163 7.05 5.33 5.47
CA ASP A 163 6.78 4.98 6.86
C ASP A 163 5.29 5.11 7.17
N SER A 164 4.62 3.97 7.32
CA SER A 164 3.19 3.91 7.61
C SER A 164 2.88 2.75 8.55
N PRO A 165 1.74 2.80 9.26
CA PRO A 165 1.22 1.66 10.01
C PRO A 165 0.99 0.41 9.14
N ILE A 166 0.69 0.59 7.85
CA ILE A 166 0.49 -0.50 6.89
C ILE A 166 1.80 -1.25 6.64
N ASN A 167 2.90 -0.52 6.45
CA ASN A 167 4.23 -1.10 6.30
C ASN A 167 4.66 -1.87 7.56
N GLN A 168 4.28 -1.41 8.75
CA GLN A 168 4.58 -2.14 9.99
C GLN A 168 3.88 -3.52 10.07
N ILE A 169 2.78 -3.71 9.37
CA ILE A 169 2.03 -4.98 9.35
C ILE A 169 2.50 -5.88 8.21
N PHE A 170 2.65 -5.31 7.01
CA PHE A 170 2.81 -6.08 5.78
C PHE A 170 4.20 -6.01 5.14
N SER A 171 5.05 -5.04 5.52
CA SER A 171 6.38 -4.96 4.93
C SER A 171 7.22 -6.16 5.34
N LEU A 172 7.66 -6.91 4.33
CA LEU A 172 8.63 -7.99 4.47
C LEU A 172 9.89 -7.61 3.69
N GLN A 173 11.04 -7.86 4.28
CA GLN A 173 12.33 -7.70 3.61
C GLN A 173 12.82 -9.06 3.14
N THR A 174 13.04 -9.20 1.84
CA THR A 174 13.64 -10.40 1.24
C THR A 174 14.97 -10.06 0.59
N VAL A 175 15.87 -11.04 0.56
CA VAL A 175 17.20 -10.90 -0.06
C VAL A 175 17.20 -11.76 -1.32
N SER A 176 17.50 -11.14 -2.45
CA SER A 176 17.68 -11.85 -3.71
C SER A 176 19.11 -11.66 -4.19
N SER A 177 19.82 -12.75 -4.52
CA SER A 177 21.15 -12.67 -5.12
C SER A 177 21.05 -13.01 -6.59
N LYS A 178 21.44 -12.08 -7.45
CA LYS A 178 21.44 -12.30 -8.91
C LYS A 178 22.86 -12.57 -9.36
N ARG A 179 23.08 -13.69 -10.05
CA ARG A 179 24.37 -14.01 -10.68
C ARG A 179 24.20 -14.03 -12.18
N CYS A 180 24.97 -13.22 -12.89
CA CYS A 180 24.96 -13.25 -14.35
C CYS A 180 25.49 -14.60 -14.84
N SER A 181 24.73 -15.28 -15.70
CA SER A 181 25.11 -16.57 -16.26
C SER A 181 26.32 -16.49 -17.20
N SER A 182 26.47 -15.39 -17.94
CA SER A 182 27.56 -15.16 -18.90
C SER A 182 28.86 -14.68 -18.24
N CYS A 183 28.82 -13.58 -17.48
CA CYS A 183 30.05 -12.99 -16.91
C CYS A 183 30.35 -13.44 -15.47
N LYS A 184 29.51 -14.32 -14.90
CA LYS A 184 29.62 -14.92 -13.55
C LYS A 184 29.70 -13.93 -12.37
N ARG A 185 29.53 -12.62 -12.59
CA ARG A 185 29.47 -11.60 -11.51
C ARG A 185 28.21 -11.79 -10.66
N ASN A 186 28.37 -11.69 -9.35
CA ASN A 186 27.29 -11.64 -8.37
C ASN A 186 26.91 -10.18 -8.11
N ASP A 187 25.62 -9.87 -8.17
CA ASP A 187 25.04 -8.58 -7.77
C ASP A 187 24.11 -8.87 -6.58
N GLY A 188 24.58 -8.58 -5.37
CA GLY A 188 23.89 -8.83 -4.11
C GLY A 188 22.85 -7.74 -3.82
N ARG A 189 21.85 -7.56 -4.67
CA ARG A 189 20.83 -6.50 -4.47
C ARG A 189 19.50 -7.00 -3.95
N HIS A 190 18.97 -6.31 -2.95
CA HIS A 190 17.53 -6.10 -2.82
C HIS A 190 17.05 -5.36 -4.08
N THR A 191 16.26 -6.01 -4.95
CA THR A 191 15.77 -5.39 -6.21
C THR A 191 14.29 -5.64 -6.41
N THR A 192 13.56 -4.63 -6.88
CA THR A 192 12.26 -4.77 -7.53
C THR A 192 12.43 -5.23 -8.99
N LEU A 193 11.35 -5.68 -9.63
CA LEU A 193 11.39 -6.41 -10.92
C LEU A 193 11.92 -5.58 -12.10
N GLU A 194 11.76 -4.25 -12.08
CA GLU A 194 12.07 -3.35 -13.21
C GLU A 194 13.57 -3.09 -13.39
N ASP A 195 14.35 -2.98 -12.30
CA ASP A 195 15.82 -2.91 -12.32
C ASP A 195 16.45 -4.13 -13.03
N CYS A 196 15.71 -5.24 -12.98
CA CYS A 196 15.63 -6.34 -13.95
C CYS A 196 16.22 -6.11 -15.35
N LEU A 197 15.46 -5.30 -16.09
CA LEU A 197 15.40 -5.30 -17.54
C LEU A 197 16.41 -4.30 -18.13
N GLU A 198 16.67 -3.21 -17.43
CA GLU A 198 17.60 -2.18 -17.88
C GLU A 198 19.06 -2.67 -17.88
N ARG A 199 19.40 -3.52 -16.91
CA ARG A 199 20.73 -4.13 -16.78
C ARG A 199 20.99 -5.27 -17.75
N ARG A 200 19.93 -5.93 -18.26
CA ARG A 200 20.03 -6.91 -19.34
C ARG A 200 20.61 -6.27 -20.61
N LYS A 201 20.14 -5.06 -20.95
CA LYS A 201 20.66 -4.27 -22.08
C LYS A 201 22.12 -3.87 -21.91
N ILE A 202 22.56 -3.59 -20.67
CA ILE A 202 23.97 -3.27 -20.36
C ILE A 202 24.84 -4.52 -20.47
N CYS A 203 24.37 -5.67 -19.99
CA CYS A 203 25.09 -6.93 -20.11
C CYS A 203 25.16 -7.46 -21.56
N GLU A 204 24.11 -7.28 -22.36
CA GLU A 204 24.12 -7.57 -23.80
C GLU A 204 25.14 -6.69 -24.52
N LYS A 205 25.15 -5.37 -24.27
CA LYS A 205 26.18 -4.47 -24.80
C LYS A 205 27.61 -4.81 -24.36
N MET A 206 27.80 -5.34 -23.15
CA MET A 206 29.13 -5.79 -22.68
C MET A 206 29.53 -7.14 -23.29
N ARG A 207 28.59 -8.04 -23.55
CA ARG A 207 28.81 -9.32 -24.26
C ARG A 207 29.30 -9.06 -25.68
N ASP A 208 28.63 -8.17 -26.40
CA ASP A 208 29.01 -7.76 -27.76
C ASP A 208 30.39 -7.11 -27.81
N ARG A 209 30.77 -6.34 -26.78
CA ARG A 209 32.09 -5.71 -26.69
C ARG A 209 33.23 -6.66 -26.32
N LEU A 210 32.93 -7.77 -25.64
CA LEU A 210 33.94 -8.72 -25.15
C LEU A 210 34.10 -9.93 -26.08
N GLY A 211 33.29 -10.04 -27.14
CA GLY A 211 33.37 -11.14 -28.12
C GLY A 211 33.14 -12.53 -27.50
N LEU A 212 32.42 -12.58 -26.37
CA LEU A 212 32.14 -13.83 -25.65
C LEU A 212 30.87 -14.46 -26.23
N ASP A 213 31.03 -15.13 -27.37
CA ASP A 213 30.03 -16.06 -27.88
C ASP A 213 30.25 -17.44 -27.25
N SER A 214 29.36 -17.83 -26.33
CA SER A 214 28.85 -19.21 -26.12
C SER A 214 27.77 -19.23 -25.03
#